data_AF-A0A1Z4N5K7-F1
#
_entry.id   AF-A0A1Z4N5K7-F1
#
_cell.length_a   1.000
_cell.length_b   1.000
_cell.length_c   1.000
_cell.angle_alpha   90.00
_cell.angle_beta   90.00
_cell.angle_gamma   90.00
#
_symmetry.space_group_name_H-M   'P 1'
#
loop_
_entity.id
_entity.type
_entity.pdbx_description
1 polymer ?
#
loop_
_entity_poly.entity_id
_entity_poly.type
_entity_poly.pdbx_seq_one_letter_code
_entity_poly.pdbx_strand_id
1 'polypeptide(L)'
;MFLKIWRLITLIIVALFMGLEFAHALELPPKMQYDGALYVTIQNSLYGYFGAPGPGAFITVGAVLCVIALTILVRKHRVAFWWTLAGTLCLAIAFPLIYFLRIEPVNVVIEQANATSLPTNWQQLRNQWEYAHATNFICSLAGFSALLISVLVDVPQRTSK
;
A
#
# COMPACT_ATOMS: atom_id res chain seq x y z
N MET A 1 -4.71 2.70 -27.83
CA MET A 1 -5.00 1.53 -26.98
C MET A 1 -3.95 1.31 -25.91
N PHE A 2 -2.65 1.32 -26.25
CA PHE A 2 -1.54 1.14 -25.31
C PHE A 2 -1.65 1.90 -23.97
N LEU A 3 -1.83 3.22 -23.97
CA LEU A 3 -1.94 4.00 -22.73
C LEU A 3 -3.16 3.60 -21.87
N LYS A 4 -4.29 3.24 -22.49
CA LYS A 4 -5.49 2.81 -21.77
C LYS A 4 -5.26 1.47 -21.07
N ILE A 5 -4.54 0.55 -21.72
CA ILE A 5 -4.15 -0.74 -21.13
C ILE A 5 -3.23 -0.50 -19.92
N TRP A 6 -2.23 0.38 -20.05
CA TRP A 6 -1.34 0.72 -18.94
C TRP A 6 -2.07 1.35 -17.76
N ARG A 7 -3.01 2.27 -18.02
CA ARG A 7 -3.88 2.84 -16.99
C ARG A 7 -4.67 1.76 -16.28
N LEU A 8 -5.30 0.86 -17.02
CA LEU A 8 -6.09 -0.24 -16.45
C LEU A 8 -5.23 -1.15 -15.55
N ILE A 9 -4.10 -1.62 -16.06
CA ILE A 9 -3.17 -2.48 -15.31
C ILE A 9 -2.69 -1.78 -14.03
N THR A 10 -2.26 -0.51 -14.16
CA THR A 10 -1.78 0.27 -13.02
C THR A 10 -2.87 0.45 -11.97
N LEU A 11 -4.09 0.80 -12.37
CA LEU A 11 -5.21 0.98 -11.45
C LEU A 11 -5.57 -0.32 -10.73
N ILE A 12 -5.60 -1.46 -11.43
CA ILE A 12 -5.89 -2.75 -10.82
C ILE A 12 -4.83 -3.10 -9.77
N ILE A 13 -3.54 -3.03 -10.12
CA ILE A 13 -2.46 -3.42 -9.21
C ILE A 13 -2.37 -2.47 -8.01
N VAL A 14 -2.52 -1.17 -8.23
CA VAL A 14 -2.56 -0.18 -7.13
C VAL A 14 -3.79 -0.39 -6.23
N ALA A 15 -4.96 -0.72 -6.79
CA ALA A 15 -6.15 -1.03 -6.00
C ALA A 15 -5.96 -2.29 -5.13
N LEU A 16 -5.27 -3.31 -5.64
CA LEU A 16 -4.92 -4.49 -4.86
C LEU A 16 -3.95 -4.14 -3.73
N PHE A 17 -2.91 -3.34 -4.00
CA PHE A 17 -2.00 -2.86 -2.96
C PHE A 17 -2.73 -2.06 -1.87
N MET A 18 -3.55 -1.08 -2.27
CA MET A 18 -4.40 -0.32 -1.34
C MET A 18 -5.36 -1.24 -0.56
N GLY A 19 -5.86 -2.31 -1.18
CA GLY A 19 -6.72 -3.30 -0.55
C GLY A 19 -6.03 -4.08 0.59
N LEU A 20 -4.74 -4.41 0.44
CA LEU A 20 -3.95 -5.03 1.51
C LEU A 20 -3.84 -4.09 2.71
N GLU A 21 -3.51 -2.82 2.46
CA GLU A 21 -3.39 -1.80 3.54
C GLU A 21 -4.74 -1.48 4.17
N PHE A 22 -5.83 -1.48 3.39
CA PHE A 22 -7.18 -1.30 3.91
C PHE A 22 -7.59 -2.45 4.84
N ALA A 23 -7.24 -3.70 4.51
CA ALA A 23 -7.48 -4.83 5.38
C ALA A 23 -6.81 -4.64 6.75
N HIS A 24 -5.53 -4.22 6.78
CA HIS A 24 -4.84 -3.92 8.03
C HIS A 24 -5.49 -2.76 8.80
N ALA A 25 -5.92 -1.70 8.13
CA ALA A 25 -6.62 -0.59 8.77
C ALA A 25 -7.93 -1.04 9.46
N LEU A 26 -8.67 -1.99 8.87
CA LEU A 26 -9.89 -2.56 9.47
C LEU A 26 -9.58 -3.52 10.63
N GLU A 27 -8.42 -4.17 10.61
CA GLU A 27 -7.96 -5.08 11.66
C GLU A 27 -7.43 -4.33 12.90
N LEU A 28 -7.04 -3.05 12.75
CA LEU A 28 -6.46 -2.26 13.84
C LEU A 28 -7.38 -2.21 15.08
N PRO A 29 -8.67 -1.81 15.02
CA PRO A 29 -9.50 -1.70 16.23
C PRO A 29 -9.58 -2.99 17.06
N PRO A 30 -9.87 -4.19 16.50
CA PRO A 30 -9.87 -5.42 17.29
C PRO A 30 -8.47 -5.81 17.77
N LYS A 31 -7.42 -5.64 16.96
CA LYS A 31 -6.04 -5.98 17.38
C LYS A 31 -5.52 -5.12 18.53
N MET A 32 -6.04 -3.92 18.68
CA MET A 32 -5.72 -3.07 19.83
C MET A 32 -6.24 -3.64 21.17
N GLN A 33 -7.15 -4.63 21.13
CA GLN A 33 -7.69 -5.33 22.30
C GLN A 33 -7.03 -6.69 22.56
N TYR A 34 -6.22 -7.21 21.64
CA TYR A 34 -5.58 -8.51 21.79
C TYR A 34 -4.46 -8.46 22.83
N ASP A 35 -4.28 -9.57 23.55
CA ASP A 35 -3.05 -9.81 24.28
C ASP A 35 -1.88 -10.07 23.31
N GLY A 36 -0.65 -9.99 23.83
CA GLY A 36 0.54 -10.14 22.99
C GLY A 36 0.67 -11.53 22.36
N ALA A 37 0.21 -12.58 23.05
CA ALA A 37 0.32 -13.96 22.57
C ALA A 37 -0.55 -14.16 21.33
N LEU A 38 -1.83 -13.76 21.41
CA LEU A 38 -2.75 -13.79 20.29
C LEU A 38 -2.27 -12.90 19.14
N TYR A 39 -1.78 -11.69 19.44
CA TYR A 39 -1.27 -10.77 18.43
C TYR A 39 -0.14 -11.40 17.60
N VAL A 40 0.89 -11.96 18.26
CA VAL A 40 2.02 -12.60 17.59
C VAL A 40 1.59 -13.86 16.84
N THR A 41 0.68 -14.66 17.40
CA THR A 41 0.13 -15.84 16.71
C THR A 41 -0.56 -15.45 15.41
N ILE A 42 -1.40 -14.41 15.41
CA ILE A 42 -2.05 -13.94 14.19
C ILE A 42 -1.00 -13.40 13.21
N GLN A 43 -0.05 -12.60 13.69
CA GLN A 43 0.97 -11.99 12.82
C GLN A 43 1.76 -13.05 12.03
N ASN A 44 2.15 -14.14 12.70
CA ASN A 44 2.98 -15.19 12.11
C ASN A 44 2.18 -16.30 11.39
N SER A 45 0.85 -16.31 11.48
CA SER A 45 0.01 -17.33 10.81
C SER A 45 -0.84 -16.78 9.67
N LEU A 46 -1.36 -15.55 9.80
CA LEU A 46 -2.30 -14.98 8.83
C LEU A 46 -1.61 -14.28 7.66
N TYR A 47 -0.50 -13.56 7.91
CA TYR A 47 0.07 -12.62 6.93
C TYR A 47 1.14 -13.21 6.01
N GLY A 48 1.34 -14.52 5.99
CA GLY A 48 2.33 -15.18 5.13
C GLY A 48 2.20 -14.87 3.64
N TYR A 49 1.01 -14.44 3.17
CA TYR A 49 0.77 -14.03 1.78
C TYR A 49 0.72 -12.51 1.54
N PHE A 50 0.73 -11.71 2.60
CA PHE A 50 0.65 -10.24 2.52
C PHE A 50 2.04 -9.62 2.25
N GLY A 51 3.09 -10.20 2.83
CA GLY A 51 4.49 -9.77 2.65
C GLY A 51 5.29 -10.75 1.80
N ALA A 52 6.61 -10.55 1.72
CA ALA A 52 7.51 -11.48 1.06
C ALA A 52 7.68 -12.76 1.90
N PRO A 53 7.82 -13.95 1.29
CA PRO A 53 7.89 -14.25 -0.15
C PRO A 53 6.52 -14.42 -0.83
N GLY A 54 5.42 -14.07 -0.15
CA GLY A 54 4.06 -14.20 -0.66
C GLY A 54 3.69 -13.24 -1.81
N PRO A 55 2.50 -13.44 -2.42
CA PRO A 55 2.04 -12.65 -3.57
C PRO A 55 1.92 -11.15 -3.30
N GLY A 56 1.62 -10.74 -2.05
CA GLY A 56 1.49 -9.34 -1.68
C GLY A 56 2.74 -8.51 -1.94
N ALA A 57 3.94 -9.07 -1.75
CA ALA A 57 5.19 -8.37 -2.08
C ALA A 57 5.30 -8.02 -3.56
N PHE A 58 4.94 -8.95 -4.45
CA PHE A 58 4.96 -8.72 -5.90
C PHE A 58 3.91 -7.69 -6.32
N ILE A 59 2.74 -7.69 -5.68
CA ILE A 59 1.69 -6.68 -5.90
C ILE A 59 2.19 -5.29 -5.50
N THR A 60 2.78 -5.16 -4.31
CA THR A 60 3.28 -3.88 -3.79
C THR A 60 4.40 -3.31 -4.64
N VAL A 61 5.42 -4.11 -4.98
CA VAL A 61 6.51 -3.68 -5.87
C VAL A 61 5.98 -3.38 -7.27
N GLY A 62 5.10 -4.24 -7.79
CA GLY A 62 4.47 -4.07 -9.10
C GLY A 62 3.66 -2.77 -9.20
N ALA A 63 2.94 -2.38 -8.14
CA ALA A 63 2.16 -1.15 -8.08
C ALA A 63 3.06 0.09 -8.29
N VAL A 64 4.18 0.15 -7.57
CA VAL A 64 5.13 1.26 -7.65
C VAL A 64 5.81 1.32 -9.02
N LEU A 65 6.24 0.17 -9.57
CA LEU A 65 6.84 0.13 -10.90
C LEU A 65 5.83 0.54 -11.99
N CYS A 66 4.59 0.07 -11.90
CA CYS A 66 3.54 0.42 -12.86
C CYS A 66 3.22 1.92 -12.81
N VAL A 67 3.11 2.51 -11.62
CA VAL A 67 2.76 3.94 -11.51
C VAL A 67 3.91 4.85 -11.97
N ILE A 68 5.18 4.46 -11.74
CA ILE A 68 6.36 5.16 -12.27
C ILE A 68 6.33 5.11 -13.80
N ALA A 69 6.13 3.92 -14.38
CA ALA A 69 6.02 3.76 -15.83
C ALA A 69 4.86 4.60 -16.39
N LEU A 70 3.70 4.58 -15.74
CA LEU A 70 2.54 5.36 -16.16
C LEU A 70 2.84 6.86 -16.14
N THR A 71 3.50 7.38 -15.10
CA THR A 71 3.92 8.79 -15.01
C THR A 71 4.78 9.20 -16.21
N ILE A 72 5.73 8.34 -16.60
CA ILE A 72 6.56 8.57 -17.79
C ILE A 72 5.69 8.56 -19.06
N LEU A 73 4.75 7.62 -19.18
CA LEU A 73 3.88 7.49 -20.35
C LEU A 73 2.93 8.68 -20.53
N VAL A 74 2.44 9.29 -19.45
CA VAL A 74 1.53 10.45 -19.50
C VAL A 74 2.26 11.79 -19.55
N ARG A 75 3.60 11.84 -19.61
CA ARG A 75 4.40 13.09 -19.51
C ARG A 75 4.04 14.22 -20.49
N LYS A 76 3.39 13.91 -21.62
CA LYS A 76 2.91 14.90 -22.59
C LYS A 76 1.50 15.42 -22.30
N HIS A 77 0.76 14.77 -21.42
CA HIS A 77 -0.59 15.13 -20.98
C HIS A 77 -0.51 15.95 -19.69
N ARG A 78 -0.25 17.26 -19.78
CA ARG A 78 0.16 18.10 -18.63
C ARG A 78 -0.70 17.91 -17.37
N VAL A 79 -2.02 17.93 -17.48
CA VAL A 79 -2.91 17.80 -16.31
C VAL A 79 -2.87 16.38 -15.74
N ALA A 80 -2.98 15.37 -16.61
CA ALA A 80 -2.90 13.96 -16.21
C ALA A 80 -1.55 13.64 -15.55
N PHE A 81 -0.46 14.20 -16.08
CA PHE A 81 0.89 14.02 -15.56
C PHE A 81 1.02 14.46 -14.10
N TRP A 82 0.57 15.66 -13.75
CA TRP A 82 0.70 16.13 -12.37
C TRP A 82 -0.10 15.29 -11.36
N TRP A 83 -1.29 14.83 -11.76
CA TRP A 83 -2.07 13.90 -10.93
C TRP A 83 -1.43 12.52 -10.83
N THR A 84 -0.87 11.97 -11.91
CA THR A 84 -0.15 10.69 -11.86
C THR A 84 1.14 10.80 -11.05
N LEU A 85 1.86 11.93 -11.15
CA LEU A 85 3.05 12.20 -10.36
C LEU A 85 2.71 12.31 -8.87
N ALA A 86 1.66 13.06 -8.51
CA ALA A 86 1.17 13.13 -7.13
C ALA A 86 0.83 11.72 -6.60
N GLY A 87 0.11 10.91 -7.40
CA GLY A 87 -0.19 9.52 -7.06
C GLY A 87 1.06 8.67 -6.87
N THR A 88 2.06 8.83 -7.73
CA THR A 88 3.35 8.14 -7.63
C THR A 88 4.10 8.51 -6.36
N LEU A 89 4.12 9.78 -5.98
CA LEU A 89 4.79 10.24 -4.76
C LEU A 89 4.08 9.72 -3.50
N CYS A 90 2.75 9.75 -3.47
CA CYS A 90 1.98 9.14 -2.38
C CYS A 90 2.27 7.64 -2.24
N LEU A 91 2.33 6.92 -3.36
CA LEU A 91 2.66 5.50 -3.36
C LEU A 91 4.12 5.24 -2.98
N ALA A 92 5.07 6.11 -3.36
CA ALA A 92 6.48 6.00 -2.94
C ALA A 92 6.67 6.23 -1.42
N ILE A 93 5.84 7.10 -0.83
CA ILE A 93 5.79 7.30 0.62
C ILE A 93 5.22 6.05 1.32
N ALA A 94 4.13 5.50 0.79
CA ALA A 94 3.55 4.23 1.25
C ALA A 94 4.58 3.07 1.17
N PHE A 95 5.10 2.82 -0.03
CA PHE A 95 6.19 1.89 -0.29
C PHE A 95 7.14 2.50 -1.34
N PRO A 96 8.45 2.61 -1.07
CA PRO A 96 9.19 1.89 -0.03
C PRO A 96 9.27 2.59 1.34
N LEU A 97 8.96 3.89 1.47
CA LEU A 97 9.41 4.67 2.62
C LEU A 97 8.84 4.22 3.97
N ILE A 98 7.51 4.22 4.14
CA ILE A 98 6.88 3.79 5.41
C ILE A 98 7.20 2.33 5.69
N TYR A 99 7.17 1.47 4.67
CA TYR A 99 7.46 0.05 4.82
C TYR A 99 8.83 -0.19 5.47
N PHE A 100 9.92 0.26 4.84
CA PHE A 100 11.26 -0.05 5.35
C PHE A 100 11.62 0.72 6.63
N LEU A 101 11.03 1.89 6.86
CA LEU A 101 11.32 2.68 8.06
C LEU A 101 10.49 2.26 9.28
N ARG A 102 9.29 1.71 9.09
CA ARG A 102 8.31 1.52 10.18
C ARG A 102 7.73 0.11 10.27
N ILE A 103 7.49 -0.58 9.15
CA ILE A 103 6.85 -1.89 9.13
C ILE A 103 7.90 -3.00 9.22
N GLU A 104 8.87 -2.99 8.31
CA GLU A 104 9.90 -4.03 8.22
C GLU A 104 10.71 -4.22 9.52
N PRO A 105 11.11 -3.16 10.25
CA PRO A 105 11.81 -3.36 11.53
C PRO A 105 10.98 -4.11 12.57
N VAL A 106 9.64 -4.01 12.51
CA VAL A 106 8.75 -4.77 13.39
C VAL A 106 8.58 -6.20 12.90
N ASN A 107 8.44 -6.42 11.59
CA ASN A 107 8.35 -7.76 11.00
C ASN A 107 9.53 -8.63 11.43
N VAL A 108 10.76 -8.12 11.29
CA VAL A 108 11.99 -8.84 11.68
C VAL A 108 11.97 -9.31 13.13
N VAL A 109 11.38 -8.53 14.04
CA VAL A 109 11.28 -8.90 15.46
C VAL A 109 10.13 -9.87 15.72
N ILE A 110 8.96 -9.64 15.12
CA ILE A 110 7.77 -10.47 15.37
C ILE A 110 7.89 -11.86 14.73
N GLU A 111 8.56 -11.98 13.58
CA GLU A 111 8.84 -13.27 12.93
C GLU A 111 9.66 -14.21 13.82
N GLN A 112 10.46 -13.66 14.73
CA GLN A 112 11.26 -14.43 15.69
C GLN A 112 10.52 -14.67 17.02
N ALA A 113 9.43 -13.94 17.27
CA ALA A 113 8.62 -14.07 18.47
C ALA A 113 7.59 -15.21 18.36
N ASN A 114 7.08 -15.66 19.50
CA ASN A 114 5.98 -16.61 19.55
C ASN A 114 5.13 -16.39 20.81
N ALA A 115 4.01 -17.12 20.91
CA ALA A 115 3.04 -16.96 21.99
C ALA A 115 3.60 -17.22 23.40
N THR A 116 4.69 -18.00 23.53
CA THR A 116 5.31 -18.31 24.83
C THR A 116 6.54 -17.46 25.12
N SER A 117 7.03 -16.68 24.16
CA SER A 117 8.19 -15.81 24.27
C SER A 117 7.95 -14.48 23.54
N LEU A 118 7.29 -13.55 24.24
CA LEU A 118 6.99 -12.22 23.74
C LEU A 118 8.15 -11.24 23.97
N PRO A 119 8.43 -10.33 23.01
CA PRO A 119 9.31 -9.20 23.25
C PRO A 119 8.81 -8.35 24.43
N THR A 120 9.72 -7.86 25.28
CA THR A 120 9.36 -7.01 26.44
C THR A 120 8.66 -5.73 26.02
N ASN A 121 8.95 -5.22 24.83
CA ASN A 121 8.34 -4.03 24.23
C ASN A 121 7.22 -4.34 23.21
N TRP A 122 6.57 -5.51 23.28
CA TRP A 122 5.59 -5.94 22.26
C TRP A 122 4.47 -4.93 21.98
N GLN A 123 4.01 -4.18 22.99
CA GLN A 123 2.96 -3.16 22.80
C GLN A 123 3.45 -1.99 21.92
N GLN A 124 4.71 -1.60 22.08
CA GLN A 124 5.33 -0.57 21.23
C GLN A 124 5.44 -1.06 19.79
N LEU A 125 5.87 -2.32 19.60
CA LEU A 125 5.97 -2.95 18.28
C LEU A 125 4.59 -3.03 17.61
N ARG A 126 3.56 -3.50 18.32
CA ARG A 126 2.17 -3.49 17.84
C ARG A 126 1.75 -2.09 17.41
N ASN A 127 1.86 -1.11 18.30
CA ASN A 127 1.41 0.24 17.99
C ASN A 127 2.14 0.80 16.76
N GLN A 128 3.45 0.58 16.66
CA GLN A 128 4.23 0.99 15.51
C GLN A 128 3.72 0.34 14.21
N TRP A 129 3.51 -0.97 14.22
CA TRP A 129 3.07 -1.73 13.05
C TRP A 129 1.66 -1.32 12.61
N GLU A 130 0.71 -1.31 13.54
CA GLU A 130 -0.70 -0.97 13.27
C GLU A 130 -0.85 0.46 12.76
N TYR A 131 -0.24 1.45 13.42
CA TYR A 131 -0.32 2.84 12.97
C TYR A 131 0.48 3.11 11.69
N ALA A 132 1.55 2.35 11.44
CA ALA A 132 2.26 2.45 10.16
C ALA A 132 1.39 1.97 9.00
N HIS A 133 0.71 0.83 9.14
CA HIS A 133 -0.24 0.34 8.13
C HIS A 133 -1.45 1.27 7.95
N ALA A 134 -2.01 1.83 9.03
CA ALA A 134 -3.07 2.82 8.91
C ALA A 134 -2.61 4.08 8.13
N THR A 135 -1.37 4.53 8.37
CA THR A 135 -0.78 5.66 7.62
C THR A 135 -0.55 5.27 6.15
N ASN A 136 -0.07 4.05 5.91
CA ASN A 136 0.18 3.50 4.59
C ASN A 136 -1.13 3.38 3.78
N PHE A 137 -2.24 2.99 4.42
CA PHE A 137 -3.58 3.02 3.82
C PHE A 137 -3.99 4.44 3.39
N ILE A 138 -3.79 5.45 4.25
CA ILE A 138 -4.13 6.84 3.90
C ILE A 138 -3.30 7.31 2.69
N CYS A 139 -1.99 7.02 2.67
CA CYS A 139 -1.12 7.37 1.56
C CYS A 139 -1.51 6.65 0.26
N SER A 140 -1.80 5.35 0.32
CA SER A 140 -2.20 4.55 -0.85
C SER A 140 -3.59 4.95 -1.37
N LEU A 141 -4.55 5.28 -0.50
CA LEU A 141 -5.86 5.81 -0.87
C LEU A 141 -5.76 7.16 -1.58
N ALA A 142 -4.94 8.07 -1.04
CA ALA A 142 -4.66 9.35 -1.68
C ALA A 142 -3.99 9.15 -3.05
N GLY A 143 -3.03 8.23 -3.11
CA GLY A 143 -2.33 7.88 -4.34
C GLY A 143 -3.26 7.33 -5.42
N PHE A 144 -4.09 6.34 -5.06
CA PHE A 144 -5.09 5.75 -5.95
C PHE A 144 -6.12 6.78 -6.42
N SER A 145 -6.59 7.64 -5.51
CA SER A 145 -7.53 8.72 -5.82
C SER A 145 -6.93 9.71 -6.85
N ALA A 146 -5.67 10.10 -6.69
CA ALA A 146 -4.97 10.93 -7.67
C ALA A 146 -4.84 10.26 -9.04
N LEU A 147 -4.63 8.94 -9.09
CA LEU A 147 -4.61 8.18 -10.35
C LEU A 147 -5.98 8.14 -11.02
N LEU A 148 -7.07 7.96 -10.26
CA LEU A 148 -8.43 8.04 -10.79
C LEU A 148 -8.71 9.43 -11.38
N ILE A 149 -8.37 10.49 -10.65
CA ILE A 149 -8.52 11.87 -11.14
C ILE A 149 -7.72 12.07 -12.43
N SER A 150 -6.46 11.60 -12.50
CA SER A 150 -5.64 11.66 -13.71
C SER A 150 -6.33 11.06 -14.93
N VAL A 151 -7.02 9.92 -14.77
CA VAL A 151 -7.77 9.30 -15.86
C VAL A 151 -9.01 10.11 -16.22
N LEU A 152 -9.78 10.58 -15.23
CA LEU A 152 -11.03 11.31 -15.44
C LEU A 152 -10.82 12.66 -16.15
N VAL A 153 -9.76 13.40 -15.80
CA VAL A 153 -9.46 14.70 -16.42
C VAL A 153 -8.85 14.60 -17.81
N ASP A 154 -8.37 13.42 -18.20
CA ASP A 154 -7.77 13.17 -19.52
C ASP A 154 -8.76 12.52 -20.51
N VAL A 155 -10.03 12.37 -20.13
CA VAL A 155 -11.10 11.98 -21.05
C VAL A 155 -11.43 13.17 -21.95
N PRO A 156 -11.31 13.06 -23.29
CA PRO A 156 -11.72 14.12 -24.19
C PRO A 156 -13.21 14.44 -23.98
N GLN A 157 -13.53 15.69 -23.65
CA GLN A 157 -14.92 16.13 -23.65
C GLN A 157 -15.46 15.95 -25.08
N ARG A 158 -16.52 15.16 -25.26
CA ARG A 158 -17.26 15.17 -26.51
C ARG A 158 -17.85 16.57 -26.67
N THR A 159 -17.22 17.40 -27.49
CA THR A 159 -17.87 18.61 -28.00
C THR A 159 -19.00 18.13 -28.90
N SER A 160 -20.23 18.18 -28.39
CA SER A 160 -21.42 18.12 -29.24
C SER A 160 -21.35 19.32 -30.18
N LYS A 161 -21.11 19.07 -31.46
CA LYS A 161 -21.46 19.99 -32.54
C LYS A 161 -22.59 19.35 -33.33
#